data_AF-A0A6I4SZ81-F1
#
_entry.id   AF-A0A6I4SZ81-F1
#
_cell.length_a   1.000
_cell.length_b   1.000
_cell.length_c   1.000
_cell.angle_alpha   90.00
_cell.angle_beta   90.00
_cell.angle_gamma   90.00
#
_symmetry.space_group_name_H-M   'P 1'
#
loop_
_entity.id
_entity.type
_entity.pdbx_description
1 polymer ?
#
loop_
_entity_poly.entity_id
_entity_poly.type
_entity_poly.pdbx_seq_one_letter_code
_entity_poly.pdbx_strand_id
1 'polypeptide(L)'
;MQAKRLLLLPALALGLSLSTPAQADVKQIDGNLWVKSSTAEKQAYLIGLSNTLSVYNEVQRRKGAVDESSPLTRYLRATDATTIRSIQDVLDRWYKDNPSRMNTPVLGVIWMGLVQRSR
;
A
#
# COMPACT_ATOMS: atom_id res chain seq x y z
N MET A 1 19.62 73.38 -13.41
CA MET A 1 19.74 72.46 -12.25
C MET A 1 18.96 71.20 -12.58
N GLN A 2 19.63 70.23 -13.21
CA GLN A 2 20.10 68.97 -12.62
C GLN A 2 18.99 67.92 -12.39
N ALA A 3 19.02 66.96 -13.32
CA ALA A 3 18.43 65.63 -13.41
C ALA A 3 17.79 65.04 -12.14
N LYS A 4 16.54 64.60 -12.27
CA LYS A 4 15.95 63.56 -11.40
C LYS A 4 16.14 62.20 -12.06
N ARG A 5 16.78 61.31 -11.31
CA ARG A 5 17.27 59.98 -11.69
C ARG A 5 16.14 58.98 -11.95
N LEU A 6 16.43 58.08 -12.89
CA LEU A 6 16.06 56.67 -13.06
C LEU A 6 14.92 56.10 -12.18
N LEU A 7 14.05 55.28 -12.79
CA LEU A 7 14.15 53.81 -12.67
C LEU A 7 13.14 53.08 -13.58
N LEU A 8 13.67 52.15 -14.36
CA LEU A 8 13.00 51.14 -15.19
C LEU A 8 12.50 49.96 -14.33
N LEU A 9 11.30 49.45 -14.68
CA LEU A 9 10.82 48.03 -14.73
C LEU A 9 11.00 47.09 -13.50
N PRO A 10 10.01 46.22 -13.17
CA PRO A 10 9.82 44.97 -13.93
C PRO A 10 8.33 44.56 -14.14
N ALA A 11 7.97 44.12 -15.34
CA ALA A 11 7.93 42.73 -15.81
C ALA A 11 6.80 41.89 -15.19
N LEU A 12 5.72 41.77 -15.97
CA LEU A 12 4.60 40.85 -15.78
C LEU A 12 5.13 39.41 -16.00
N ALA A 13 5.66 38.78 -14.95
CA ALA A 13 6.00 37.36 -14.98
C ALA A 13 4.70 36.54 -14.93
N LEU A 14 4.18 36.17 -16.10
CA LEU A 14 3.13 35.16 -16.22
C LEU A 14 3.61 33.89 -15.51
N GLY A 15 2.82 33.43 -14.53
CA GLY A 15 3.09 32.24 -13.76
C GLY A 15 3.24 31.01 -14.65
N LEU A 16 4.48 30.56 -14.80
CA LEU A 16 4.76 29.16 -15.03
C LEU A 16 4.32 28.43 -13.76
N SER A 17 3.08 27.93 -13.77
CA SER A 17 2.62 26.95 -12.80
C SER A 17 3.62 25.80 -12.84
N LEU A 18 4.49 25.74 -11.84
CA LEU A 18 5.31 24.56 -11.55
C LEU A 18 4.32 23.46 -11.21
N SER A 19 3.91 22.67 -12.21
CA SER A 19 3.31 21.38 -11.98
C SER A 19 4.34 20.57 -11.23
N THR A 20 4.25 20.57 -9.89
CA THR A 20 4.97 19.58 -9.09
C THR A 20 4.52 18.23 -9.62
N PRO A 21 5.45 17.31 -9.94
CA PRO A 21 5.04 15.95 -10.22
C PRO A 21 4.23 15.53 -8.99
N ALA A 22 2.98 15.13 -9.20
CA ALA A 22 2.21 14.47 -8.16
C ALA A 22 3.04 13.24 -7.80
N GLN A 23 3.81 13.36 -6.72
CA GLN A 23 4.47 12.23 -6.12
C GLN A 23 3.32 11.32 -5.77
N ALA A 24 3.11 10.28 -6.58
CA ALA A 24 2.14 9.26 -6.27
C ALA A 24 2.64 8.65 -4.97
N ASP A 25 2.13 9.18 -3.85
CA ASP A 25 2.34 8.61 -2.54
C ASP A 25 1.97 7.14 -2.70
N VAL A 26 2.97 6.26 -2.66
CA VAL A 26 2.73 4.82 -2.59
C VAL A 26 2.17 4.58 -1.19
N LYS A 27 0.90 4.94 -1.04
CA LYS A 27 0.20 4.83 0.22
C LYS A 27 -0.05 3.35 0.43
N GLN A 28 0.44 2.84 1.54
CA GLN A 28 0.10 1.49 1.98
C GLN A 28 -1.43 1.36 2.00
N ILE A 29 -1.95 0.32 1.34
CA ILE A 29 -3.41 0.13 1.25
C ILE A 29 -3.97 -0.09 2.65
N ASP A 30 -4.93 0.74 3.04
CA ASP A 30 -5.60 0.74 4.34
C ASP A 30 -7.11 0.50 4.16
N GLY A 31 -7.85 0.49 5.27
CA GLY A 31 -9.30 0.36 5.29
C GLY A 31 -10.02 1.44 4.50
N ASN A 32 -9.51 2.68 4.49
CA ASN A 32 -10.15 3.81 3.80
C ASN A 32 -10.24 3.59 2.29
N LEU A 33 -9.18 3.01 1.70
CA LEU A 33 -9.17 2.64 0.29
C LEU A 33 -9.91 1.31 0.09
N TRP A 34 -9.62 0.32 0.94
CA TRP A 34 -10.19 -1.02 0.84
C TRP A 34 -11.72 -1.02 0.76
N VAL A 35 -12.41 -0.30 1.66
CA VAL A 35 -13.89 -0.30 1.70
C VAL A 35 -14.52 0.37 0.48
N LYS A 36 -13.77 1.21 -0.24
CA LYS A 36 -14.22 1.90 -1.47
C LYS A 36 -13.90 1.11 -2.73
N SER A 37 -12.95 0.18 -2.66
CA SER A 37 -12.57 -0.69 -3.77
C SER A 37 -13.66 -1.71 -4.09
N SER A 38 -13.84 -1.97 -5.37
CA SER A 38 -14.64 -3.07 -5.88
C SER A 38 -14.05 -4.43 -5.47
N THR A 39 -14.88 -5.47 -5.53
CA THR A 39 -14.45 -6.87 -5.33
C THR A 39 -13.29 -7.24 -6.25
N ALA A 40 -13.34 -6.83 -7.53
CA ALA A 40 -12.31 -7.14 -8.49
C ALA A 40 -10.96 -6.48 -8.13
N GLU A 41 -10.96 -5.21 -7.72
CA GLU A 41 -9.75 -4.50 -7.30
C GLU A 41 -9.14 -5.11 -6.04
N LYS A 42 -9.96 -5.47 -5.05
CA LYS A 42 -9.51 -6.17 -3.83
C LYS A 42 -8.82 -7.48 -4.16
N GLN A 43 -9.44 -8.29 -5.02
CA GLN A 43 -8.87 -9.58 -5.41
C GLN A 43 -7.61 -9.42 -6.25
N ALA A 44 -7.57 -8.46 -7.18
CA ALA A 44 -6.38 -8.16 -7.96
C ALA A 44 -5.19 -7.75 -7.07
N TYR A 45 -5.44 -6.91 -6.06
CA TYR A 45 -4.42 -6.55 -5.06
C TYR A 45 -3.90 -7.78 -4.31
N LEU A 46 -4.80 -8.64 -3.80
CA LEU A 46 -4.41 -9.85 -3.06
C LEU A 46 -3.65 -10.86 -3.93
N ILE A 47 -4.05 -11.03 -5.19
CA ILE A 47 -3.34 -11.87 -6.17
C ILE A 47 -1.94 -11.32 -6.43
N GLY A 48 -1.82 -10.01 -6.71
CA GLY A 48 -0.54 -9.35 -6.95
C GLY A 48 0.41 -9.46 -5.74
N LEU A 49 -0.14 -9.31 -4.54
CA LEU A 49 0.59 -9.49 -3.29
C LEU A 49 1.08 -10.93 -3.14
N SER A 50 0.20 -11.93 -3.30
CA SER A 50 0.55 -13.35 -3.19
C SER A 50 1.67 -13.73 -4.17
N ASN A 51 1.54 -13.31 -5.43
CA ASN A 51 2.54 -13.57 -6.46
C ASN A 51 3.90 -12.93 -6.11
N THR A 52 3.89 -11.69 -5.62
CA THR A 52 5.12 -10.96 -5.26
C THR A 52 5.85 -11.64 -4.10
N LEU A 53 5.12 -12.02 -3.06
CA LEU A 53 5.70 -12.71 -1.89
C LEU A 53 6.21 -14.10 -2.25
N SER A 54 5.50 -14.82 -3.12
CA SER A 54 5.93 -16.13 -3.63
C SER A 54 7.22 -16.04 -4.43
N VAL A 55 7.34 -15.07 -5.34
CA VAL A 55 8.58 -14.82 -6.10
C VAL A 55 9.72 -14.47 -5.16
N TYR A 56 9.50 -13.57 -4.21
CA TYR A 56 10.53 -13.21 -3.24
C TYR A 56 11.01 -14.42 -2.44
N ASN A 57 10.09 -15.24 -1.93
CA ASN A 57 10.43 -16.45 -1.17
C ASN A 57 11.22 -17.44 -2.01
N GLU A 58 10.84 -17.64 -3.28
CA GLU A 58 11.57 -18.51 -4.20
C GLU A 58 12.98 -18.00 -4.48
N VAL A 59 13.17 -16.69 -4.64
CA VAL A 59 14.50 -16.08 -4.78
C VAL A 59 15.34 -16.33 -3.53
N GLN A 60 14.76 -16.19 -2.34
CA GLN A 60 15.46 -16.49 -1.09
C GLN A 60 15.81 -17.98 -0.95
N ARG A 61 14.92 -18.87 -1.41
CA ARG A 61 15.12 -20.33 -1.40
C ARG A 61 16.32 -20.73 -2.26
N ARG A 62 16.40 -20.17 -3.47
CA ARG A 62 17.54 -20.39 -4.38
C ARG A 62 18.87 -19.88 -3.83
N LYS A 63 18.84 -18.87 -2.97
CA LYS A 63 20.02 -18.35 -2.27
C LYS A 63 20.38 -19.13 -1.00
N GLY A 64 19.60 -20.15 -0.61
CA GLY A 64 19.77 -20.84 0.66
C GLY A 64 19.52 -19.95 1.88
N ALA A 65 18.75 -18.87 1.73
CA ALA A 65 18.55 -17.81 2.72
C ALA A 65 17.10 -17.69 3.19
N VAL A 66 16.32 -18.78 3.11
CA VAL A 66 14.96 -18.83 3.67
C VAL A 66 15.07 -19.04 5.17
N ASP A 67 14.49 -18.11 5.91
CA ASP A 67 14.25 -18.28 7.34
C ASP A 67 12.82 -18.78 7.54
N GLU A 68 12.70 -20.06 7.91
CA GLU A 68 11.42 -20.73 8.20
C GLU A 68 10.66 -20.12 9.38
N SER A 69 11.37 -19.42 10.26
CA SER A 69 10.78 -18.74 11.42
C SER A 69 10.30 -17.31 11.10
N SER A 70 10.68 -16.79 9.92
CA SER A 70 10.44 -15.40 9.54
C SER A 70 8.95 -15.05 9.44
N PRO A 71 8.60 -13.77 9.65
CA PRO A 71 7.23 -13.29 9.45
C PRO A 71 6.70 -13.59 8.05
N LEU A 72 7.54 -13.51 7.01
CA LEU A 72 7.14 -13.81 5.64
C LEU A 72 6.70 -15.27 5.48
N THR A 73 7.48 -16.23 5.98
CA THR A 73 7.16 -17.64 5.83
C THR A 73 5.86 -18.01 6.58
N ARG A 74 5.60 -17.35 7.71
CA ARG A 74 4.31 -17.50 8.42
C ARG A 74 3.16 -16.90 7.63
N TYR A 75 3.38 -15.74 7.02
CA TYR A 75 2.41 -15.09 6.16
C TYR A 75 2.03 -16.00 4.99
N LEU A 76 3.02 -16.50 4.24
CA LEU A 76 2.81 -17.39 3.10
C LEU A 76 2.03 -18.64 3.50
N ARG A 77 2.43 -19.31 4.59
CA ARG A 77 1.69 -20.49 5.11
C ARG A 77 0.23 -20.18 5.43
N ALA A 78 -0.04 -19.04 6.08
CA ALA A 78 -1.41 -18.67 6.43
C ALA A 78 -2.26 -18.32 5.21
N THR A 79 -1.68 -17.66 4.20
CA THR A 79 -2.40 -17.28 2.98
C THR A 79 -2.58 -18.44 2.00
N ASP A 80 -1.64 -19.38 1.94
CA ASP A 80 -1.71 -20.57 1.07
C ASP A 80 -2.73 -21.60 1.56
N ALA A 81 -3.06 -21.58 2.86
CA ALA A 81 -4.06 -22.46 3.46
C ALA A 81 -5.51 -22.06 3.13
N THR A 82 -5.73 -20.98 2.38
CA THR A 82 -7.06 -20.44 2.11
C THR A 82 -7.15 -19.83 0.70
N THR A 83 -8.34 -19.35 0.31
CA THR A 83 -8.57 -18.75 -1.01
C THR A 83 -8.49 -17.23 -0.97
N ILE A 84 -8.20 -16.59 -2.11
CA ILE A 84 -8.23 -15.12 -2.25
C ILE A 84 -9.57 -14.53 -1.78
N ARG A 85 -10.68 -15.21 -2.11
CA ARG A 85 -12.03 -14.79 -1.66
C ARG A 85 -12.15 -14.85 -0.14
N SER A 86 -11.68 -15.93 0.48
CA SER A 86 -11.72 -16.07 1.95
C SER A 86 -10.87 -15.01 2.66
N ILE A 87 -9.69 -14.67 2.11
CA ILE A 87 -8.86 -13.57 2.64
C ILE A 87 -9.61 -12.25 2.53
N GLN A 88 -10.26 -11.99 1.39
CA GLN A 88 -11.08 -10.80 1.19
C GLN A 88 -12.22 -10.73 2.22
N ASP A 89 -12.93 -11.83 2.46
CA ASP A 89 -14.05 -11.87 3.42
C ASP A 89 -13.59 -11.56 4.85
N VAL A 90 -12.40 -12.04 5.25
CA VAL A 90 -11.79 -11.73 6.55
C VAL A 90 -11.47 -10.23 6.66
N LEU A 91 -10.92 -9.64 5.60
CA LEU A 91 -10.61 -8.20 5.56
C LEU A 91 -11.87 -7.34 5.59
N ASP A 92 -12.86 -7.68 4.77
CA ASP A 92 -14.14 -6.99 4.69
C ASP A 92 -14.85 -7.01 6.06
N ARG A 93 -14.85 -8.18 6.73
CA ARG A 93 -15.41 -8.31 8.08
C ARG A 93 -14.63 -7.49 9.10
N TRP A 94 -13.30 -7.57 9.07
CA TRP A 94 -12.47 -6.84 10.04
C TRP A 94 -12.68 -5.33 9.97
N TYR A 95 -12.68 -4.73 8.77
CA TYR A 95 -12.91 -3.28 8.65
C TYR A 95 -14.36 -2.90 8.98
N LYS A 96 -15.34 -3.74 8.65
CA LYS A 96 -16.74 -3.54 9.07
C LYS A 96 -16.88 -3.49 10.59
N ASP A 97 -16.20 -4.39 11.29
CA ASP A 97 -16.29 -4.52 12.75
C ASP A 97 -15.39 -3.50 13.49
N ASN A 98 -14.49 -2.79 12.78
CA ASN A 98 -13.52 -1.85 13.36
C ASN A 98 -13.57 -0.46 12.67
N PRO A 99 -14.70 0.27 12.70
CA PRO A 99 -14.85 1.54 11.99
C PRO A 99 -13.87 2.64 12.44
N SER A 100 -13.40 2.60 13.69
CA SER A 100 -12.39 3.55 14.21
C SER A 100 -10.95 3.26 13.77
N ARG A 101 -10.71 2.13 13.09
CA ARG A 101 -9.35 1.63 12.75
C ARG A 101 -9.09 1.59 11.26
N MET A 102 -9.76 2.42 10.46
CA MET A 102 -9.63 2.44 9.00
C MET A 102 -8.23 2.77 8.48
N ASN A 103 -7.37 3.40 9.28
CA ASN A 103 -5.96 3.66 8.92
C ASN A 103 -5.06 2.43 9.12
N THR A 104 -5.60 1.31 9.63
CA THR A 104 -4.83 0.07 9.76
C THR A 104 -4.51 -0.45 8.36
N PRO A 105 -3.26 -0.80 8.06
CA PRO A 105 -2.93 -1.36 6.76
C PRO A 105 -3.51 -2.75 6.52
N VAL A 106 -3.91 -3.04 5.28
CA VAL A 106 -4.43 -4.35 4.86
C VAL A 106 -3.48 -5.49 5.23
N LEU A 107 -2.18 -5.35 4.97
CA LEU A 107 -1.18 -6.34 5.37
C LEU A 107 -1.15 -6.58 6.89
N GLY A 108 -1.33 -5.53 7.68
CA GLY A 108 -1.41 -5.63 9.14
C GLY A 108 -2.67 -6.37 9.59
N VAL A 109 -3.79 -6.15 8.90
CA VAL A 109 -5.04 -6.89 9.17
C VAL A 109 -4.90 -8.36 8.78
N ILE A 110 -4.26 -8.68 7.66
CA ILE A 110 -3.97 -10.08 7.29
C ILE A 110 -3.15 -10.77 8.38
N TRP A 111 -2.13 -10.09 8.92
CA TRP A 111 -1.33 -10.60 10.03
C TRP A 111 -2.17 -10.92 11.27
N MET A 112 -2.99 -9.96 11.73
CA MET A 112 -3.84 -10.14 12.91
C MET A 112 -4.96 -11.17 12.69
N GLY A 113 -5.53 -11.21 11.49
CA GLY A 113 -6.71 -11.99 11.14
C GLY A 113 -6.42 -13.44 10.75
N LEU A 114 -5.29 -13.70 10.10
CA LEU A 114 -4.95 -15.02 9.55
C LEU A 114 -3.69 -15.60 10.22
N VAL A 115 -2.60 -14.83 10.28
CA VAL A 115 -1.30 -15.35 10.73
C VAL A 115 -1.26 -15.59 12.24
N GLN A 116 -1.76 -14.67 13.05
CA GLN A 116 -1.77 -14.85 14.52
C GLN A 116 -2.75 -15.94 14.98
N ARG A 117 -3.73 -16.30 14.14
CA ARG A 117 -4.76 -17.30 14.46
C ARG A 117 -4.40 -18.72 14.02
N SER A 118 -3.44 -18.89 13.11
CA SER A 118 -3.03 -20.18 12.54
C SER A 118 -2.09 -20.99 13.45
N ARG A 119 -2.36 -21.04 14.76
CA ARG A 119 -1.57 -21.84 15.72
C ARG A 119 -1.88 -23.33 15.61
#